data_AF-A0A2V6CSW1-F1
#
_entry.id   AF-A0A2V6CSW1-F1
#
_cell.length_a   1.000
_cell.length_b   1.000
_cell.length_c   1.000
_cell.angle_alpha   90.00
_cell.angle_beta   90.00
_cell.angle_gamma   90.00
#
_symmetry.space_group_name_H-M   'P 1'
#
loop_
_entity.id
_entity.type
_entity.pdbx_description
1 polymer ?
#
loop_
_entity_poly.entity_id
_entity_poly.type
_entity_poly.pdbx_seq_one_letter_code
_entity_poly.pdbx_strand_id
1 'polypeptide(L)'
;MKIKLWQLHLIIVGFSVANVACTASRAAQASHDPQISGPHTTVVIDAGHGGFDRGGIPGQRIPEKEMTLDVAQRLKTLLAASSYNVVMTRDSDVFVPLPMRVAI
;
A
#
# COMPACT_ATOMS: atom_id res chain seq x y z
N MET A 1 43.08 -60.06 14.61
CA MET A 1 41.82 -59.54 14.03
C MET A 1 41.77 -58.03 14.20
N LYS A 2 42.10 -57.27 13.14
CA LYS A 2 41.56 -55.94 12.76
C LYS A 2 42.33 -55.46 11.54
N ILE A 3 41.56 -55.20 10.49
CA ILE A 3 41.95 -54.97 9.09
C ILE A 3 41.88 -53.46 8.85
N LYS A 4 42.78 -52.89 8.02
CA LYS A 4 42.52 -51.62 7.31
C LYS A 4 43.28 -51.57 5.98
N LEU A 5 42.53 -51.85 4.91
CA LEU A 5 42.79 -51.62 3.48
C LEU A 5 43.17 -50.13 3.23
N TRP A 6 44.23 -49.77 2.50
CA TRP A 6 44.34 -49.71 1.01
C TRP A 6 43.11 -49.04 0.37
N GLN A 7 43.14 -48.00 -0.47
CA GLN A 7 44.18 -47.38 -1.27
C GLN A 7 43.62 -46.05 -1.83
N LEU A 8 44.56 -45.18 -2.19
CA LEU A 8 44.46 -43.95 -2.98
C LEU A 8 43.77 -44.15 -4.35
N HIS A 9 43.19 -43.11 -4.95
CA HIS A 9 43.52 -42.64 -6.32
C HIS A 9 42.78 -41.33 -6.68
N LEU A 10 43.56 -40.28 -6.95
CA LEU A 10 43.20 -39.16 -7.81
C LEU A 10 43.05 -39.65 -9.26
N ILE A 11 42.23 -38.98 -10.09
CA ILE A 11 42.66 -38.26 -11.31
C ILE A 11 41.44 -37.63 -12.00
N ILE A 12 41.65 -36.37 -12.39
CA ILE A 12 40.80 -35.44 -13.12
C ILE A 12 40.78 -35.82 -14.61
N VAL A 13 39.61 -35.80 -15.26
CA VAL A 13 39.51 -35.63 -16.71
C VAL A 13 38.38 -34.64 -17.00
N GLY A 14 38.75 -33.48 -17.56
CA GLY A 14 37.81 -32.49 -18.08
C GLY A 14 37.40 -32.80 -19.51
N PHE A 15 36.20 -32.38 -19.89
CA PHE A 15 35.87 -32.04 -21.28
C PHE A 15 34.69 -31.07 -21.30
N SER A 16 34.95 -29.88 -21.83
CA SER A 16 34.01 -28.79 -22.05
C SER A 16 33.32 -28.99 -23.40
N VAL A 17 31.98 -29.13 -23.44
CA VAL A 17 31.19 -28.81 -24.65
C VAL A 17 29.76 -28.39 -24.26
N ALA A 18 29.32 -27.30 -24.91
CA ALA A 18 27.95 -26.82 -25.09
C ALA A 18 27.26 -26.13 -23.91
N ASN A 19 27.55 -24.82 -23.82
CA ASN A 19 26.57 -23.81 -23.48
C ASN A 19 25.29 -23.99 -24.31
N VAL A 20 24.26 -24.62 -23.76
CA VAL A 20 22.90 -24.41 -24.25
C VAL A 20 22.38 -23.17 -23.53
N ALA A 21 22.77 -22.00 -24.06
CA ALA A 21 22.02 -20.79 -23.82
C ALA A 21 20.65 -20.99 -24.48
N CYS A 22 19.67 -21.47 -23.70
CA CYS A 22 18.28 -21.30 -24.05
C CYS A 22 18.08 -19.80 -24.15
N THR A 23 17.96 -19.29 -25.38
CA THR A 23 17.58 -17.92 -25.67
C THR A 23 16.13 -17.78 -25.25
N ALA A 24 15.91 -17.59 -23.94
CA ALA A 24 14.66 -17.11 -23.40
C ALA A 24 14.32 -15.84 -24.18
N SER A 25 13.25 -15.94 -24.96
CA SER A 25 12.82 -14.93 -25.92
C SER A 25 12.83 -13.55 -25.27
N ARG A 26 13.65 -12.65 -25.80
CA ARG A 26 13.70 -11.23 -25.47
C ARG A 26 12.47 -10.49 -26.07
N ALA A 27 11.30 -11.08 -25.90
CA ALA A 27 9.99 -10.57 -26.27
C ALA A 27 9.04 -10.54 -25.05
N ALA A 28 9.49 -11.01 -23.87
CA ALA A 28 8.78 -10.91 -22.59
C ALA A 28 9.29 -9.77 -21.69
N GLN A 29 10.18 -8.90 -22.19
CA GLN A 29 10.39 -7.57 -21.60
C GLN A 29 9.35 -6.62 -22.19
N ALA A 30 8.07 -6.95 -21.96
CA ALA A 30 7.03 -5.95 -21.93
C ALA A 30 7.37 -5.03 -20.76
N SER A 31 7.99 -3.89 -21.09
CA SER A 31 8.00 -2.64 -20.31
C SER A 31 7.63 -2.80 -18.83
N HIS A 32 8.57 -3.30 -18.03
CA HIS A 32 8.59 -2.92 -16.63
C HIS A 32 9.09 -1.48 -16.61
N ASP A 33 8.17 -0.53 -16.75
CA ASP A 33 8.43 0.86 -16.43
C ASP A 33 8.33 0.99 -14.90
N PRO A 34 9.45 1.21 -14.16
CA PRO A 34 9.42 1.29 -12.71
C PRO A 34 8.98 2.68 -12.24
N GLN A 35 8.09 3.36 -12.99
CA GLN A 35 7.80 4.79 -12.80
C GLN A 35 6.32 5.13 -12.61
N ILE A 36 5.47 4.27 -12.03
CA ILE A 36 4.33 4.75 -11.20
C ILE A 36 4.06 3.72 -10.10
N SER A 37 4.75 3.83 -8.96
CA SER A 37 4.45 3.06 -7.74
C SER A 37 3.95 3.97 -6.61
N GLY A 38 3.16 4.99 -6.97
CA GLY A 38 2.33 5.74 -6.04
C GLY A 38 0.89 5.25 -6.11
N PRO A 39 0.07 5.43 -5.05
CA PRO A 39 -1.37 5.16 -5.11
C PRO A 39 -1.98 5.88 -6.32
N HIS A 40 -2.57 5.10 -7.24
CA HIS A 40 -3.07 5.62 -8.53
C HIS A 40 -4.30 6.52 -8.39
N THR A 41 -4.97 6.49 -7.24
CA THR A 41 -6.21 7.23 -6.98
C THR A 41 -6.14 7.93 -5.62
N THR A 42 -6.43 9.22 -5.62
CA THR A 42 -6.63 10.01 -4.40
C THR A 42 -8.11 10.10 -4.07
N VAL A 43 -8.47 9.86 -2.80
CA VAL A 43 -9.82 10.01 -2.27
C VAL A 43 -9.81 11.09 -1.19
N VAL A 44 -10.63 12.13 -1.37
CA VAL A 44 -10.87 13.14 -0.35
C VAL A 44 -12.12 12.77 0.44
N ILE A 45 -11.99 12.67 1.76
CA ILE A 45 -13.10 12.40 2.68
C ILE A 45 -13.43 13.69 3.42
N ASP A 46 -14.65 14.21 3.23
CA ASP A 46 -15.14 15.34 4.00
C ASP A 46 -15.85 14.88 5.29
N ALA A 47 -15.23 15.13 6.44
CA ALA A 47 -15.92 14.96 7.72
C ALA A 47 -16.75 16.22 8.00
N GLY A 48 -18.07 16.15 7.76
CA GLY A 48 -19.02 17.26 7.90
C GLY A 48 -18.97 17.95 9.27
N HIS A 49 -19.36 19.23 9.34
CA HIS A 49 -19.39 20.03 10.58
C HIS A 49 -18.01 20.10 11.29
N GLY A 50 -18.00 20.32 12.61
CA GLY A 50 -16.80 20.33 13.46
C GLY A 50 -16.64 21.59 14.30
N GLY A 51 -15.93 21.49 15.43
CA GLY A 51 -15.70 22.60 16.34
C GLY A 51 -17.01 23.14 16.91
N PHE A 52 -17.29 24.44 16.68
CA PHE A 52 -18.52 25.08 17.14
C PHE A 52 -19.76 24.63 16.36
N ASP A 53 -19.59 24.12 15.14
CA ASP A 53 -20.69 23.61 14.34
C ASP A 53 -20.97 22.17 14.75
N ARG A 54 -22.04 22.00 15.54
CA ARG A 54 -22.47 20.70 16.07
C ARG A 54 -23.02 19.78 14.98
N GLY A 55 -23.64 20.37 13.96
CA GLY A 55 -24.55 19.67 13.05
C GLY A 55 -25.76 19.01 13.74
N GLY A 56 -26.56 18.32 12.94
CA GLY A 56 -27.72 17.57 13.37
C GLY A 56 -28.90 18.40 13.86
N ILE A 57 -29.87 17.72 14.46
CA ILE A 57 -31.11 18.31 14.96
C ILE A 57 -30.96 18.62 16.46
N PRO A 58 -31.53 19.73 16.97
CA PRO A 58 -31.59 20.01 18.41
C PRO A 58 -32.15 18.82 19.21
N GLY A 59 -31.54 18.55 20.37
CA GLY A 59 -31.98 17.48 21.28
C GLY A 59 -31.41 16.09 21.01
N GLN A 60 -30.65 15.88 19.92
CA GLN A 60 -29.93 14.63 19.71
C GLN A 60 -28.85 14.42 20.77
N ARG A 61 -28.68 13.18 21.26
CA ARG A 61 -27.68 12.84 22.28
C ARG A 61 -26.25 13.01 21.77
N ILE A 62 -25.99 12.55 20.55
CA ILE A 62 -24.67 12.59 19.91
C ILE A 62 -24.71 13.66 18.80
N PRO A 63 -23.77 14.63 18.80
CA PRO A 63 -23.59 15.57 17.70
C PRO A 63 -23.30 14.88 16.35
N GLU A 64 -23.81 15.44 15.25
CA GLU A 64 -23.49 14.93 13.92
C GLU A 64 -21.98 15.01 13.61
N LYS A 65 -21.31 16.07 14.08
CA LYS A 65 -19.85 16.23 13.93
C LYS A 65 -19.02 15.07 14.50
N GLU A 66 -19.51 14.41 15.55
CA GLU A 66 -18.83 13.27 16.18
C GLU A 66 -19.01 12.00 15.34
N MET A 67 -20.24 11.73 14.91
CA MET A 67 -20.54 10.56 14.06
C MET A 67 -19.84 10.65 12.70
N THR A 68 -19.85 11.83 12.08
CA THR A 68 -19.16 12.05 10.80
C THR A 68 -17.65 11.88 10.93
N LEU A 69 -17.03 12.34 12.02
CA LEU A 69 -15.59 12.15 12.25
C LEU A 69 -15.24 10.67 12.47
N ASP A 70 -16.00 9.97 13.32
CA ASP A 70 -15.78 8.54 13.60
C ASP A 70 -15.88 7.70 12.32
N VAL A 71 -16.94 7.89 11.53
CA VAL A 71 -17.11 7.17 10.25
C VAL A 71 -16.00 7.51 9.25
N ALA A 72 -15.63 8.79 9.13
CA ALA A 72 -14.59 9.22 8.21
C ALA A 72 -13.21 8.63 8.56
N GLN A 73 -12.86 8.54 9.84
CA GLN A 73 -11.61 7.92 10.30
C GLN A 73 -11.56 6.41 10.02
N ARG A 74 -12.68 5.71 10.21
CA ARG A 74 -12.81 4.29 9.86
C ARG A 74 -12.66 4.08 8.36
N LEU A 75 -13.34 4.90 7.56
CA LEU A 75 -13.26 4.85 6.10
C LEU A 75 -11.84 5.12 5.59
N LYS A 76 -11.17 6.14 6.14
CA LYS A 76 -9.75 6.43 5.84
C LYS A 76 -8.87 5.20 6.07
N THR A 77 -9.06 4.51 7.18
CA THR A 77 -8.28 3.30 7.53
C THR A 77 -8.47 2.20 6.48
N LEU A 78 -9.72 1.94 6.07
CA LEU A 78 -10.04 0.91 5.08
C LEU A 78 -9.51 1.25 3.67
N LEU A 79 -9.64 2.52 3.26
CA LEU A 79 -9.14 2.98 1.96
C LEU A 79 -7.61 3.02 1.92
N ALA A 80 -6.95 3.47 2.98
CA ALA A 80 -5.49 3.45 3.06
C ALA A 80 -4.94 2.01 2.99
N ALA A 81 -5.60 1.06 3.67
CA ALA A 81 -5.26 -0.36 3.56
C ALA A 81 -5.46 -0.95 2.15
N SER A 82 -6.31 -0.30 1.34
CA SER A 82 -6.60 -0.68 -0.04
C SER A 82 -5.73 0.09 -1.06
N SER A 83 -4.60 0.66 -0.63
CA SER A 83 -3.64 1.40 -1.48
C SER A 83 -4.18 2.66 -2.15
N TYR A 84 -5.18 3.33 -1.56
CA TYR A 84 -5.58 4.68 -1.95
C TYR A 84 -4.76 5.73 -1.21
N ASN A 85 -4.47 6.86 -1.86
CA ASN A 85 -4.06 8.07 -1.16
C ASN A 85 -5.30 8.73 -0.56
N VAL A 86 -5.36 8.89 0.76
CA VAL A 86 -6.56 9.40 1.43
C VAL A 86 -6.26 10.70 2.15
N VAL A 87 -6.97 11.75 1.75
CA VAL A 87 -6.92 13.07 2.40
C VAL A 87 -8.25 13.32 3.11
N MET A 88 -8.21 13.91 4.29
CA MET A 88 -9.43 14.31 5.01
C MET A 88 -9.51 15.83 5.09
N THR A 89 -10.72 16.40 5.02
CA THR A 89 -10.93 17.84 5.25
C THR A 89 -10.62 18.25 6.69
N ARG A 90 -10.89 17.35 7.65
CA ARG A 90 -10.45 17.42 9.06
C ARG A 90 -10.27 16.01 9.63
N ASP A 91 -9.31 15.85 10.53
CA ASP A 91 -9.03 14.60 11.25
C ASP A 91 -9.26 14.72 12.77
N SER A 92 -9.72 15.89 13.22
CA SER A 92 -10.04 16.25 14.61
C SER A 92 -11.34 17.06 14.68
N ASP A 93 -11.80 17.37 15.90
CA ASP A 93 -13.00 18.18 16.11
C ASP A 93 -12.71 19.69 15.94
N VAL A 94 -12.54 20.10 14.69
CA VAL A 94 -12.29 21.49 14.30
C VAL A 94 -13.28 21.95 13.24
N PHE A 95 -13.64 23.23 13.26
CA PHE A 95 -14.49 23.80 12.21
C PHE A 95 -13.64 24.11 10.97
N VAL A 96 -14.04 23.56 9.82
CA VAL A 96 -13.46 23.90 8.51
C VAL A 96 -14.52 24.63 7.66
N PRO A 97 -14.27 25.88 7.23
CA PRO A 97 -15.20 26.61 6.36
C PRO A 97 -15.47 25.88 5.03
N LEU A 98 -16.70 25.94 4.53
CA LEU A 98 -17.09 25.23 3.29
C LEU A 98 -16.16 25.49 2.08
N PRO A 99 -15.72 26.73 1.79
CA PRO A 99 -14.79 26.97 0.68
C PRO A 99 -13.43 26.29 0.86
N MET A 100 -12.94 26.16 2.10
CA MET A 100 -11.67 25.49 2.39
C MET A 100 -11.76 23.98 2.18
N ARG A 101 -12.94 23.37 2.38
CA ARG A 101 -13.16 21.93 2.14
C ARG A 101 -13.02 21.57 0.66
N VAL A 102 -13.49 22.45 -0.22
CA VAL A 102 -13.46 22.26 -1.69
C VAL A 102 -12.07 22.60 -2.28
N ALA A 103 -11.25 23.37 -1.56
CA ALA A 103 -9.92 23.77 -2.01
C ALA A 103 -8.83 22.69 -1.82
N ILE A 104 -9.20 21.51 -1.30
CA ILE A 104 -8.32 20.33 -1.12
C ILE A 104 -8.27 19.52 -2.41
#